data_AF-A0A496QBF6-F1
#
_entry.id   AF-A0A496QBF6-F1
#
_cell.length_a   1.000
_cell.length_b   1.000
_cell.length_c   1.000
_cell.angle_alpha   90.00
_cell.angle_beta   90.00
_cell.angle_gamma   90.00
#
_symmetry.space_group_name_H-M   'P 1'
#
loop_
_entity.id
_entity.type
_entity.pdbx_description
1 polymer ?
#
loop_
_entity_poly.entity_id
_entity_poly.type
_entity_poly.pdbx_seq_one_letter_code
_entity_poly.pdbx_strand_id
1 'polypeptide(L)'
;VVSAGATKASSVSRKFNVYQAYQMLGELIDILKSKFERIVLIIDELDKEKKSDVLQILDSLKHLLVQNGVISIISLPFSIYREYAQDRLRWNESGNLENIFKDMIFLEPLEPADVQEMLVKRLKNYPDILTNDAYQEIVRFSDGNPRDALWITQQIILDNTEARKIDGSIATNSIKKIVKEYMKFGRALTDIQKKILMKIALNPGDRSSIANSLENEVKPQTTYTYINRLIKEGFLLERNGIISVPGKIYFSLLD
;
A
#
# COMPACT_ATOMS: atom_id res chain seq x y z
N VAL A 1 -58.78 19.94 -14.79
CA VAL A 1 -57.38 20.31 -14.42
C VAL A 1 -57.48 20.76 -12.97
N VAL A 2 -57.09 20.00 -11.95
CA VAL A 2 -55.77 19.42 -11.64
C VAL A 2 -55.99 18.09 -10.89
N SER A 3 -55.30 17.03 -11.33
CA SER A 3 -55.20 15.75 -10.64
C SER A 3 -54.01 15.76 -9.68
N ALA A 4 -54.26 15.76 -8.37
CA ALA A 4 -53.25 15.58 -7.35
C ALA A 4 -53.13 14.09 -7.00
N GLY A 5 -52.38 13.35 -7.81
CA GLY A 5 -51.95 11.99 -7.52
C GLY A 5 -50.44 11.95 -7.33
N ALA A 6 -49.97 12.40 -6.17
CA ALA A 6 -48.58 12.21 -5.77
C ALA A 6 -48.43 10.84 -5.09
N THR A 7 -48.38 9.78 -5.89
CA THR A 7 -47.87 8.48 -5.43
C THR A 7 -46.38 8.64 -5.13
N LYS A 8 -46.04 8.79 -3.85
CA LYS A 8 -44.68 8.53 -3.35
C LYS A 8 -44.28 7.13 -3.80
N ALA A 9 -43.48 7.04 -4.84
CA ALA A 9 -42.73 5.83 -5.14
C ALA A 9 -41.79 5.58 -3.97
N SER A 10 -42.21 4.71 -3.05
CA SER A 10 -41.31 4.10 -2.08
C SER A 10 -40.26 3.33 -2.89
N SER A 11 -39.02 3.82 -2.88
CA SER A 11 -37.89 3.03 -3.32
C SER A 11 -37.77 1.84 -2.37
N VAL A 12 -38.39 0.72 -2.75
CA VAL A 12 -38.14 -0.58 -2.12
C VAL A 12 -36.72 -0.95 -2.53
N SER A 13 -35.74 -0.44 -1.79
CA SER A 13 -34.44 -1.10 -1.77
C SER A 13 -34.71 -2.48 -1.17
N ARG A 14 -34.67 -3.52 -2.00
CA ARG A 14 -34.63 -4.90 -1.51
C ARG A 14 -33.41 -4.97 -0.61
N LYS A 15 -33.61 -4.99 0.72
CA LYS A 15 -32.52 -5.23 1.66
C LYS A 15 -31.87 -6.54 1.25
N PHE A 16 -30.59 -6.48 0.91
CA PHE A 16 -29.81 -7.66 0.56
C PHE A 16 -29.88 -8.66 1.72
N ASN A 17 -30.43 -9.85 1.47
CA ASN A 17 -30.58 -10.86 2.51
C ASN A 17 -29.30 -11.68 2.60
N VAL A 18 -28.42 -11.30 3.53
CA VAL A 18 -27.12 -11.95 3.77
C VAL A 18 -27.28 -13.46 4.04
N TYR A 19 -28.34 -13.87 4.76
CA TYR A 19 -28.59 -15.29 5.04
C TYR A 19 -28.91 -16.10 3.78
N GLN A 20 -29.65 -15.49 2.84
CA GLN A 20 -29.96 -16.16 1.58
C GLN A 20 -28.71 -16.25 0.69
N ALA A 21 -27.91 -15.20 0.63
CA ALA A 21 -26.63 -15.23 -0.08
C ALA A 21 -25.69 -16.29 0.48
N TYR A 22 -25.68 -16.44 1.81
CA TYR A 22 -24.91 -17.45 2.52
C TYR A 22 -25.32 -18.89 2.12
N GLN A 23 -26.61 -19.19 2.14
CA GLN A 23 -27.13 -20.49 1.71
C GLN A 23 -26.81 -20.79 0.24
N MET A 24 -27.04 -19.82 -0.64
CA MET A 24 -26.74 -19.96 -2.07
C MET A 24 -25.25 -20.22 -2.32
N LEU A 25 -24.36 -19.58 -1.56
CA LEU A 25 -22.92 -19.82 -1.67
C LEU A 25 -22.57 -21.25 -1.24
N GLY A 26 -23.16 -21.76 -0.16
CA GLY A 26 -22.98 -23.14 0.28
C GLY A 26 -23.43 -24.16 -0.76
N GLU A 27 -24.65 -24.00 -1.29
CA GLU A 27 -25.19 -24.86 -2.36
C GLU A 27 -24.30 -24.83 -3.60
N LEU A 28 -23.84 -23.65 -4.00
CA LEU A 28 -22.95 -23.49 -5.15
C LEU A 28 -21.62 -24.23 -4.93
N ILE A 29 -21.02 -24.11 -3.75
CA ILE A 29 -19.77 -24.79 -3.41
C ILE A 29 -19.96 -26.31 -3.48
N ASP A 30 -21.06 -26.85 -2.94
CA ASP A 30 -21.32 -28.29 -2.96
C ASP A 30 -21.56 -28.82 -4.38
N ILE A 31 -22.29 -28.07 -5.21
CA ILE A 31 -22.46 -28.41 -6.63
C ILE A 31 -21.11 -28.44 -7.34
N LEU A 32 -20.29 -27.41 -7.14
CA LEU A 32 -18.97 -27.32 -7.77
C LEU A 32 -18.04 -28.44 -7.28
N LYS A 33 -18.08 -28.81 -6.00
CA LYS A 33 -17.28 -29.91 -5.42
C LYS A 33 -17.66 -31.23 -6.05
N SER A 34 -18.97 -31.47 -6.25
CA SER A 34 -19.47 -32.69 -6.88
C SER A 34 -18.97 -32.86 -8.32
N LYS A 35 -18.66 -31.76 -9.00
CA LYS A 35 -18.25 -31.74 -10.41
C LYS A 35 -16.73 -31.71 -10.62
N PHE A 36 -16.00 -31.04 -9.74
CA PHE A 36 -14.57 -30.74 -9.96
C PHE A 36 -13.63 -31.33 -8.90
N GLU A 37 -14.16 -32.00 -7.87
CA GLU A 37 -13.45 -32.59 -6.71
C GLU A 37 -12.69 -31.59 -5.82
N ARG A 38 -12.10 -30.54 -6.41
CA ARG A 38 -11.40 -29.46 -5.73
C ARG A 38 -11.76 -28.11 -6.33
N ILE A 39 -11.86 -27.10 -5.48
CA ILE A 39 -12.15 -25.71 -5.85
C ILE A 39 -11.11 -24.81 -5.20
N VAL A 40 -10.68 -23.79 -5.93
CA VAL A 40 -9.93 -22.66 -5.39
C VAL A 40 -10.86 -21.46 -5.31
N LEU A 41 -11.06 -20.91 -4.12
CA LEU A 41 -11.83 -19.71 -3.87
C LEU A 41 -10.86 -18.56 -3.55
N ILE A 42 -10.87 -17.53 -4.39
CA ILE A 42 -10.03 -16.34 -4.20
C ILE A 42 -10.94 -15.19 -3.78
N ILE A 43 -10.67 -14.61 -2.62
CA ILE A 43 -11.39 -13.46 -2.07
C ILE A 43 -10.38 -12.32 -1.97
N ASP A 44 -10.50 -11.36 -2.89
CA ASP A 44 -9.68 -10.15 -2.90
C ASP A 44 -10.40 -8.97 -2.26
N GLU A 45 -9.66 -7.98 -1.77
CA GLU A 45 -10.19 -6.70 -1.25
C GLU A 45 -11.24 -6.83 -0.12
N LEU A 46 -10.98 -7.67 0.90
CA LEU A 46 -11.78 -7.66 2.14
C LEU A 46 -11.51 -6.41 3.01
N ASP A 47 -10.81 -5.42 2.48
CA ASP A 47 -10.24 -4.25 3.15
C ASP A 47 -11.16 -3.04 3.28
N LYS A 48 -12.31 -3.08 2.61
CA LYS A 48 -13.26 -1.96 2.58
C LYS A 48 -14.10 -1.81 3.85
N GLU A 49 -13.94 -2.72 4.82
CA GLU A 49 -14.71 -2.77 6.06
C GLU A 49 -13.80 -2.58 7.30
N LYS A 50 -14.37 -2.23 8.46
CA LYS A 50 -13.57 -2.14 9.70
C LYS A 50 -13.04 -3.52 10.07
N LYS A 51 -11.90 -3.59 10.77
CA LYS A 51 -11.31 -4.86 11.26
C LYS A 51 -12.35 -5.77 11.93
N SER A 52 -13.17 -5.22 12.82
CA SER A 52 -14.24 -5.97 13.50
C SER A 52 -15.20 -6.66 12.53
N ASP A 53 -15.54 -5.95 11.46
CA ASP A 53 -16.55 -6.35 10.49
C ASP A 53 -15.97 -7.42 9.56
N VAL A 54 -14.71 -7.25 9.12
CA VAL A 54 -13.96 -8.26 8.36
C VAL A 54 -13.83 -9.57 9.15
N LEU A 55 -13.47 -9.49 10.43
CA LEU A 55 -13.35 -10.67 11.29
C LEU A 55 -14.69 -11.38 11.47
N GLN A 56 -15.77 -10.63 11.64
CA GLN A 56 -17.12 -11.18 11.77
C GLN A 56 -17.57 -11.89 10.49
N ILE A 57 -17.28 -11.31 9.32
CA ILE A 57 -17.57 -11.93 8.02
C ILE A 57 -16.79 -13.23 7.88
N LEU A 58 -15.47 -13.21 8.13
CA LEU A 58 -14.63 -14.40 8.01
C LEU A 58 -15.06 -15.53 8.96
N ASP A 59 -15.42 -15.21 10.20
CA ASP A 59 -15.89 -16.20 11.17
C ASP A 59 -17.24 -16.81 10.73
N SER A 60 -18.15 -15.98 10.21
CA SER A 60 -19.43 -16.47 9.68
C SER A 60 -19.27 -17.41 8.47
N LEU A 61 -18.27 -17.17 7.63
CA LEU A 61 -18.00 -17.95 6.42
C LEU A 61 -17.09 -19.16 6.68
N LYS A 62 -16.51 -19.29 7.87
CA LYS A 62 -15.48 -20.30 8.21
C LYS A 62 -15.85 -21.71 7.78
N HIS A 63 -17.09 -22.13 8.01
CA HIS A 63 -17.53 -23.48 7.67
C HIS A 63 -17.74 -23.73 6.19
N LEU A 64 -17.75 -22.70 5.33
CA LEU A 64 -17.67 -22.85 3.87
C LEU A 64 -16.22 -22.82 3.40
N LEU A 65 -15.41 -21.95 4.01
CA LEU A 65 -14.03 -21.70 3.60
C LEU A 65 -13.08 -22.85 3.98
N VAL A 66 -13.39 -23.56 5.07
CA VAL A 66 -12.54 -24.62 5.66
C VAL A 66 -13.19 -26.00 5.48
N GLN A 67 -13.71 -26.27 4.27
CA GLN A 67 -14.25 -27.59 3.92
C GLN A 67 -13.25 -28.42 3.11
N ASN A 68 -13.35 -29.75 3.21
CA ASN A 68 -12.59 -30.66 2.36
C ASN A 68 -12.90 -30.39 0.88
N GLY A 69 -11.86 -30.31 0.05
CA GLY A 69 -11.98 -30.00 -1.37
C GLY A 69 -12.05 -28.50 -1.70
N VAL A 70 -11.93 -27.60 -0.71
CA VAL A 70 -11.89 -26.15 -0.94
C VAL A 70 -10.54 -25.58 -0.48
N ILE A 71 -9.87 -24.84 -1.35
CA ILE A 71 -8.68 -24.05 -1.03
C ILE A 71 -9.10 -22.58 -1.08
N SER A 72 -9.06 -21.89 0.05
CA SER A 72 -9.44 -20.48 0.16
C SER A 72 -8.19 -19.60 0.24
N ILE A 73 -8.06 -18.64 -0.67
CA ILE A 73 -7.00 -17.61 -0.67
C ILE A 73 -7.68 -16.28 -0.42
N ILE A 74 -7.25 -15.59 0.62
CA ILE A 74 -7.85 -14.33 1.05
C ILE A 74 -6.78 -13.23 1.10
N SER A 75 -7.05 -12.12 0.45
CA SER A 75 -6.25 -10.90 0.51
C SER A 75 -6.77 -10.00 1.63
N LEU A 76 -5.87 -9.57 2.53
CA LEU A 76 -6.18 -8.68 3.65
C LEU A 76 -5.16 -7.53 3.71
N PRO A 77 -5.56 -6.32 4.15
CA PRO A 77 -4.63 -5.25 4.46
C PRO A 77 -3.66 -5.65 5.56
N PHE A 78 -2.43 -5.16 5.40
CA PHE A 78 -1.42 -5.29 6.44
C PHE A 78 -1.84 -4.64 7.78
N SER A 79 -2.67 -3.58 7.75
CA SER A 79 -3.20 -2.94 8.97
C SER A 79 -4.04 -3.89 9.81
N ILE A 80 -4.93 -4.67 9.18
CA ILE A 80 -5.77 -5.66 9.87
C ILE A 80 -4.90 -6.71 10.56
N TYR A 81 -3.84 -7.17 9.90
CA TYR A 81 -2.88 -8.10 10.50
C TYR A 81 -2.06 -7.46 11.63
N ARG A 82 -1.51 -6.26 11.45
CA ARG A 82 -0.70 -5.58 12.50
C ARG A 82 -1.49 -5.38 13.78
N GLU A 83 -2.73 -4.95 13.66
CA GLU A 83 -3.62 -4.79 14.81
C GLU A 83 -3.88 -6.14 15.49
N TYR A 84 -4.06 -7.21 14.71
CA TYR A 84 -4.19 -8.56 15.26
C TYR A 84 -2.94 -9.03 16.02
N ALA A 85 -1.75 -8.86 15.44
CA ALA A 85 -0.49 -9.24 16.08
C ALA A 85 -0.24 -8.46 17.38
N GLN A 86 -0.66 -7.18 17.43
CA GLN A 86 -0.58 -6.36 18.64
C GLN A 86 -1.56 -6.82 19.73
N ASP A 87 -2.77 -7.25 19.36
CA ASP A 87 -3.74 -7.79 20.32
C ASP A 87 -3.23 -9.08 20.96
N ARG A 88 -2.60 -9.98 20.18
CA ARG A 88 -1.95 -11.21 20.68
C ARG A 88 -0.85 -10.95 21.71
N LEU A 89 -0.10 -9.86 21.55
CA LEU A 89 0.97 -9.48 22.48
C LEU A 89 0.43 -8.85 23.77
N ARG A 90 -0.76 -8.23 23.70
CA ARG A 90 -1.37 -7.52 24.83
C ARG A 90 -2.26 -8.43 25.66
N TRP A 91 -3.03 -9.30 25.01
CA TRP A 91 -3.94 -10.23 25.62
C TRP A 91 -3.52 -11.63 25.19
N ASN A 92 -3.24 -12.53 26.14
CA ASN A 92 -2.99 -13.96 25.89
C ASN A 92 -4.24 -14.70 25.36
N GLU A 93 -5.08 -14.02 24.57
CA GLU A 93 -6.22 -14.59 23.88
C GLU A 93 -5.74 -15.07 22.51
N SER A 94 -5.91 -16.38 22.29
CA SER A 94 -5.77 -17.03 20.99
C SER A 94 -6.71 -16.36 19.98
N GLY A 95 -6.19 -15.38 19.23
CA GLY A 95 -7.01 -14.59 18.32
C GLY A 95 -7.59 -15.43 17.18
N ASN A 96 -8.87 -15.21 16.86
CA ASN A 96 -9.67 -16.01 15.94
C ASN A 96 -9.14 -16.21 14.50
N LEU A 97 -8.18 -15.41 14.02
CA LEU A 97 -7.65 -15.54 12.66
C LEU A 97 -6.80 -16.79 12.44
N GLU A 98 -6.03 -17.23 13.44
CA GLU A 98 -5.27 -18.50 13.38
C GLU A 98 -6.20 -19.72 13.27
N ASN A 99 -7.46 -19.58 13.70
CA ASN A 99 -8.47 -20.62 13.54
C ASN A 99 -9.10 -20.65 12.14
N ILE A 100 -8.91 -19.61 11.33
CA ILE A 100 -9.51 -19.45 9.99
C ILE A 100 -8.43 -19.65 8.91
N PHE A 101 -7.23 -19.11 9.13
CA PHE A 101 -6.11 -19.17 8.19
C PHE A 101 -5.10 -20.24 8.63
N LYS A 102 -4.85 -21.21 7.75
CA LYS A 102 -3.80 -22.23 7.95
C LYS A 102 -2.41 -21.68 7.69
N ASP A 103 -2.27 -20.89 6.63
CA ASP A 103 -1.02 -20.30 6.18
C ASP A 103 -1.21 -18.80 5.94
N MET A 104 -0.20 -18.01 6.29
CA MET A 104 -0.16 -16.57 6.05
C MET A 104 1.07 -16.21 5.24
N ILE A 105 0.88 -15.45 4.17
CA ILE A 105 1.95 -14.99 3.28
C ILE A 105 1.98 -13.47 3.33
N PHE A 106 3.13 -12.91 3.72
CA PHE A 106 3.35 -11.47 3.71
C PHE A 106 3.97 -11.04 2.40
N LEU A 107 3.34 -10.06 1.75
CA LEU A 107 3.89 -9.41 0.56
C LEU A 107 4.60 -8.13 1.01
N GLU A 108 5.91 -8.23 1.14
CA GLU A 108 6.76 -7.07 1.43
C GLU A 108 6.96 -6.21 0.16
N PRO A 109 7.28 -4.91 0.32
CA PRO A 109 7.70 -4.09 -0.80
C PRO A 109 8.87 -4.73 -1.55
N LEU A 110 8.90 -4.59 -2.88
CA LEU A 110 9.98 -5.12 -3.70
C LEU A 110 11.32 -4.47 -3.34
N GLU A 111 12.38 -5.26 -3.36
CA GLU A 111 13.73 -4.73 -3.23
C GLU A 111 14.11 -3.91 -4.47
N PRO A 112 15.04 -2.96 -4.36
CA PRO A 112 15.51 -2.15 -5.48
C PRO A 112 15.87 -2.95 -6.75
N ALA A 113 16.52 -4.10 -6.57
CA ALA A 113 16.91 -4.99 -7.65
C ALA A 113 15.71 -5.64 -8.35
N ASP A 114 14.68 -6.05 -7.58
CA ASP A 114 13.47 -6.66 -8.11
C ASP A 114 12.65 -5.66 -8.93
N VAL A 115 12.54 -4.42 -8.44
CA VAL A 115 11.89 -3.33 -9.19
C VAL A 115 12.63 -3.07 -10.50
N GLN A 116 13.96 -2.99 -10.47
CA GLN A 116 14.75 -2.80 -11.68
C GLN A 116 14.58 -3.96 -12.67
N GLU A 117 14.65 -5.21 -12.20
CA GLU A 117 14.43 -6.40 -13.04
C GLU A 117 13.02 -6.40 -13.66
N MET A 118 12.00 -6.08 -12.88
CA MET A 118 10.62 -5.96 -13.35
C MET A 118 10.52 -4.94 -14.50
N LEU A 119 11.15 -3.76 -14.35
CA LEU A 119 11.11 -2.71 -15.36
C LEU A 119 11.86 -3.12 -16.64
N VAL A 120 13.04 -3.73 -16.51
CA VAL A 120 13.80 -4.27 -17.65
C VAL A 120 12.97 -5.30 -18.42
N LYS A 121 12.32 -6.24 -17.73
CA LYS A 121 11.43 -7.23 -18.37
C LYS A 121 10.27 -6.56 -19.11
N ARG A 122 9.73 -5.48 -18.55
CA ARG A 122 8.61 -4.73 -19.16
C ARG A 122 9.05 -3.93 -20.39
N LEU A 123 10.27 -3.41 -20.38
CA LEU A 123 10.88 -2.61 -21.44
C LEU A 123 11.78 -3.44 -22.37
N LYS A 124 11.65 -4.77 -22.40
CA LYS A 124 12.54 -5.66 -23.18
C LYS A 124 12.70 -5.32 -24.66
N ASN A 125 11.69 -4.67 -25.26
CA ASN A 125 11.72 -4.24 -26.66
C ASN A 125 12.45 -2.89 -26.86
N TYR A 126 12.72 -2.18 -25.77
CA TYR A 126 13.37 -0.87 -25.71
C TYR A 126 14.39 -0.83 -24.54
N PRO A 127 15.36 -1.77 -24.48
CA PRO A 127 16.22 -1.95 -23.31
C PRO A 127 17.09 -0.72 -23.00
N ASP A 128 17.39 0.08 -24.03
CA ASP A 128 18.29 1.23 -23.93
C ASP A 128 17.58 2.56 -23.63
N ILE A 129 16.25 2.57 -23.51
CA ILE A 129 15.47 3.81 -23.32
C ILE A 129 15.78 4.50 -21.99
N LEU A 130 16.05 3.72 -20.94
CA LEU A 130 16.41 4.21 -19.61
C LEU A 130 17.88 3.87 -19.30
N THR A 131 18.63 4.84 -18.80
CA THR A 131 19.94 4.57 -18.20
C THR A 131 19.80 3.99 -16.78
N ASN A 132 20.91 3.50 -16.21
CA ASN A 132 20.92 2.96 -14.85
C ASN A 132 20.56 4.00 -13.77
N ASP A 133 21.00 5.25 -13.92
CA ASP A 133 20.64 6.37 -13.05
C ASP A 133 19.14 6.71 -13.17
N ALA A 134 18.53 6.63 -14.36
CA ALA A 134 17.08 6.77 -14.48
C ALA A 134 16.32 5.66 -13.73
N TYR A 135 16.78 4.41 -13.81
CA TYR A 135 16.22 3.31 -13.03
C TYR A 135 16.31 3.57 -11.52
N GLN A 136 17.45 4.08 -11.03
CA GLN A 136 17.62 4.40 -9.61
C GLN A 136 16.61 5.43 -9.12
N GLU A 137 16.33 6.47 -9.91
CA GLU A 137 15.33 7.48 -9.54
C GLU A 137 13.90 6.92 -9.54
N ILE A 138 13.56 6.05 -10.49
CA ILE A 138 12.26 5.36 -10.53
C ILE A 138 12.10 4.42 -9.33
N VAL A 139 13.13 3.63 -9.03
CA VAL A 139 13.16 2.71 -7.89
C VAL A 139 12.97 3.50 -6.60
N ARG A 140 13.70 4.60 -6.43
CA ARG A 140 13.56 5.50 -5.28
C ARG A 140 12.14 6.04 -5.17
N PHE A 141 11.54 6.52 -6.27
CA PHE A 141 10.17 7.03 -6.27
C PHE A 141 9.16 5.98 -5.79
N SER A 142 9.36 4.72 -6.21
CA SER A 142 8.39 3.65 -6.00
C SER A 142 8.32 3.13 -4.56
N ASP A 143 9.37 3.32 -3.74
CA ASP A 143 9.50 2.73 -2.40
C ASP A 143 9.22 1.21 -2.35
N GLY A 144 9.48 0.49 -3.46
CA GLY A 144 9.21 -0.94 -3.63
C GLY A 144 7.81 -1.28 -4.12
N ASN A 145 6.97 -0.29 -4.44
CA ASN A 145 5.64 -0.50 -4.99
C ASN A 145 5.70 -0.70 -6.53
N PRO A 146 5.36 -1.89 -7.04
CA PRO A 146 5.45 -2.18 -8.48
C PRO A 146 4.51 -1.32 -9.34
N ARG A 147 3.33 -0.96 -8.80
CA ARG A 147 2.37 -0.12 -9.52
C ARG A 147 2.93 1.29 -9.69
N ASP A 148 3.50 1.85 -8.62
CA ASP A 148 4.09 3.19 -8.66
C ASP A 148 5.31 3.22 -9.59
N ALA A 149 6.17 2.20 -9.54
CA ALA A 149 7.33 2.08 -10.45
C ALA A 149 6.92 2.03 -11.92
N LEU A 150 5.93 1.20 -12.27
CA LEU A 150 5.44 1.09 -13.65
C LEU A 150 4.75 2.38 -14.12
N TRP A 151 3.91 2.95 -13.26
CA TRP A 151 3.18 4.17 -13.57
C TRP A 151 4.13 5.35 -13.79
N ILE A 152 5.09 5.57 -12.89
CA ILE A 152 6.01 6.71 -13.02
C ILE A 152 6.92 6.53 -14.24
N THR A 153 7.36 5.30 -14.52
CA THR A 153 8.13 4.99 -15.74
C THR A 153 7.36 5.37 -16.99
N GLN A 154 6.07 5.00 -17.05
CA GLN A 154 5.21 5.36 -18.16
C GLN A 154 5.09 6.88 -18.31
N GLN A 155 4.90 7.62 -17.20
CA GLN A 155 4.82 9.07 -17.25
C GLN A 155 6.13 9.71 -17.73
N ILE A 156 7.28 9.24 -17.23
CA ILE A 156 8.60 9.73 -17.66
C ILE A 156 8.80 9.52 -19.17
N ILE A 157 8.45 8.35 -19.70
CA ILE A 157 8.58 8.05 -21.13
C ILE A 157 7.62 8.92 -21.96
N LEU A 158 6.37 9.08 -21.53
CA LEU A 158 5.38 9.90 -22.24
C LEU A 158 5.72 11.39 -22.24
N ASP A 159 6.31 11.89 -21.15
CA ASP A 159 6.76 13.29 -21.07
C ASP A 159 8.02 13.56 -21.92
N ASN A 160 8.70 12.51 -22.40
CA ASN A 160 9.98 12.61 -23.10
C ASN A 160 10.01 11.77 -24.39
N THR A 161 8.93 11.78 -25.19
CA THR A 161 8.82 10.97 -26.42
C THR A 161 9.91 11.23 -27.45
N GLU A 162 10.42 12.47 -27.50
CA GLU A 162 11.49 12.88 -28.43
C GLU A 162 12.89 12.50 -27.93
N ALA A 163 13.02 12.10 -26.66
CA ALA A 163 14.30 11.72 -26.10
C ALA A 163 14.71 10.34 -26.60
N ARG A 164 15.90 10.24 -27.21
CA ARG A 164 16.49 8.95 -27.60
C ARG A 164 16.82 8.08 -26.38
N LYS A 165 17.14 8.72 -25.26
CA LYS A 165 17.51 8.07 -24.00
C LYS A 165 17.14 8.99 -22.84
N ILE A 166 16.68 8.40 -21.76
CA ILE A 166 16.27 9.07 -20.52
C ILE A 166 17.32 8.77 -19.48
N ASP A 167 18.00 9.81 -19.01
CA ASP A 167 18.96 9.75 -17.91
C ASP A 167 18.32 10.10 -16.56
N GLY A 168 19.10 9.99 -15.49
CA GLY A 168 18.66 10.31 -14.14
C GLY A 168 18.24 11.77 -13.97
N SER A 169 18.81 12.69 -14.73
CA SER A 169 18.43 14.11 -14.70
C SER A 169 17.04 14.33 -15.32
N ILE A 170 16.77 13.69 -16.46
CA ILE A 170 15.47 13.73 -17.13
C ILE A 170 14.41 13.06 -16.23
N ALA A 171 14.70 11.86 -15.72
CA ALA A 171 13.83 11.15 -14.81
C ALA A 171 13.51 11.98 -13.55
N THR A 172 14.53 12.55 -12.91
CA THR A 172 14.35 13.43 -11.74
C THR A 172 13.45 14.62 -12.05
N ASN A 173 13.67 15.31 -13.17
CA ASN A 173 12.87 16.47 -13.54
C ASN A 173 11.41 16.11 -13.82
N SER A 174 11.16 15.01 -14.54
CA SER A 174 9.80 14.49 -14.76
C SER A 174 9.12 14.11 -13.45
N ILE A 175 9.81 13.38 -12.56
CA ILE A 175 9.26 12.98 -11.26
C ILE A 175 8.94 14.21 -10.41
N LYS A 176 9.84 15.20 -10.33
CA LYS A 176 9.61 16.46 -9.60
C LYS A 176 8.36 17.17 -10.11
N LYS A 177 8.23 17.31 -11.43
CA LYS A 177 7.05 17.94 -12.06
C LYS A 177 5.76 17.24 -11.64
N ILE A 178 5.74 15.92 -11.72
CA ILE A 178 4.59 15.08 -11.35
C ILE A 178 4.30 15.23 -9.85
N VAL A 179 5.28 15.03 -8.99
CA VAL A 179 5.11 15.14 -7.53
C VAL A 179 4.59 16.51 -7.13
N LYS A 180 5.09 17.60 -7.74
CA LYS A 180 4.59 18.95 -7.49
C LYS A 180 3.12 19.09 -7.85
N GLU A 181 2.64 18.48 -8.93
CA GLU A 181 1.23 18.53 -9.29
C GLU A 181 0.34 17.77 -8.30
N TYR A 182 0.77 16.59 -7.85
CA TYR A 182 0.03 15.78 -6.87
C TYR A 182 0.07 16.36 -5.44
N MET A 183 1.20 16.95 -5.04
CA MET A 183 1.43 17.46 -3.68
C MET A 183 0.97 18.90 -3.48
N LYS A 184 0.38 19.56 -4.50
CA LYS A 184 -0.25 20.90 -4.39
C LYS A 184 -1.29 21.01 -3.26
N PHE A 185 -1.76 19.88 -2.73
CA PHE A 185 -2.74 19.80 -1.64
C PHE A 185 -2.15 19.39 -0.27
N GLY A 186 -0.81 19.37 -0.13
CA GLY A 186 -0.12 18.96 1.08
C GLY A 186 -0.16 19.99 2.21
N ARG A 187 -0.20 19.51 3.45
CA ARG A 187 -0.09 20.32 4.69
C ARG A 187 1.25 21.07 4.69
N ALA A 188 1.24 22.36 5.00
CA ALA A 188 2.48 23.13 5.09
C ALA A 188 3.38 22.59 6.23
N LEU A 189 4.57 22.11 5.86
CA LEU A 189 5.61 21.69 6.80
C LEU A 189 6.27 22.92 7.43
N THR A 190 6.57 22.85 8.74
CA THR A 190 7.36 23.88 9.42
C THR A 190 8.82 23.84 8.96
N ASP A 191 9.57 24.93 9.16
CA ASP A 191 10.98 24.98 8.78
C ASP A 191 11.82 23.90 9.46
N ILE A 192 11.53 23.60 10.73
CA ILE A 192 12.20 22.52 11.47
C ILE A 192 11.88 21.15 10.83
N GLN A 193 10.62 20.89 10.46
CA GLN A 193 10.24 19.64 9.81
C GLN A 193 10.92 19.50 8.44
N LYS A 194 10.92 20.54 7.61
CA LYS A 194 11.62 20.55 6.31
C LYS A 194 13.09 20.26 6.47
N LYS A 195 13.74 20.90 7.45
CA LYS A 195 15.16 20.75 7.73
C LYS A 195 15.52 19.33 8.17
N ILE A 196 14.72 18.73 9.06
CA ILE A 196 14.88 17.34 9.48
C ILE A 196 14.70 16.40 8.28
N LEU A 197 13.62 16.58 7.50
CA LEU A 197 13.35 15.74 6.34
C LEU A 197 14.44 15.84 5.28
N MET A 198 14.94 17.04 4.98
CA MET A 198 16.04 17.24 4.03
C MET A 198 17.33 16.54 4.51
N LYS A 199 17.64 16.61 5.80
CA LYS A 199 18.83 15.94 6.35
C LYS A 199 18.73 14.42 6.20
N ILE A 200 17.57 13.85 6.51
CA ILE A 200 17.31 12.41 6.40
C ILE A 200 17.26 11.97 4.94
N ALA A 201 16.73 12.80 4.04
CA ALA A 201 16.71 12.53 2.60
C ALA A 201 18.13 12.34 2.03
N LEU A 202 19.08 13.14 2.51
CA LEU A 202 20.48 13.07 2.10
C LEU A 202 21.26 11.97 2.83
N ASN A 203 20.95 11.73 4.11
CA ASN A 203 21.64 10.76 4.95
C ASN A 203 20.65 9.92 5.76
N PRO A 204 20.05 8.88 5.15
CA PRO A 204 19.27 7.88 5.89
C PRO A 204 20.14 7.17 6.93
N GLY A 205 19.55 6.79 8.06
CA GLY A 205 20.30 6.16 9.14
C GLY A 205 19.45 5.87 10.36
N ASP A 206 20.09 5.38 11.42
CA ASP A 206 19.39 5.14 12.67
C ASP A 206 19.06 6.46 13.40
N ARG A 207 18.23 6.34 14.45
CA ARG A 207 17.75 7.48 15.24
C ARG A 207 18.90 8.29 15.85
N SER A 208 19.96 7.63 16.31
CA SER A 208 21.08 8.26 16.97
C SER A 208 21.98 8.95 15.95
N SER A 209 22.25 8.33 14.81
CA SER A 209 23.04 8.93 13.73
C SER A 209 22.36 10.21 13.19
N ILE A 210 21.04 10.16 13.00
CA ILE A 210 20.26 11.34 12.56
C ILE A 210 20.29 12.44 13.62
N ALA A 211 20.07 12.10 14.90
CA ALA A 211 20.10 13.07 15.99
C ALA A 211 21.47 13.77 16.10
N ASN A 212 22.57 13.02 16.01
CA ASN A 212 23.93 13.56 16.01
C ASN A 212 24.17 14.47 14.80
N SER A 213 23.68 14.10 13.62
CA SER A 213 23.82 14.91 12.40
C SER A 213 23.10 16.26 12.45
N LEU A 214 22.14 16.41 13.39
CA LEU A 214 21.30 17.58 13.59
C LEU A 214 21.61 18.33 14.90
N GLU A 215 22.57 17.87 15.71
CA GLU A 215 22.79 18.36 17.08
C GLU A 215 23.12 19.86 17.13
N ASN A 216 23.85 20.36 16.14
CA ASN A 216 24.21 21.78 16.02
C ASN A 216 23.04 22.67 15.54
N GLU A 217 21.95 22.07 15.09
CA GLU A 217 20.85 22.73 14.39
C GLU A 217 19.53 22.61 15.15
N VAL A 218 19.32 21.50 15.85
CA VAL A 218 18.11 21.16 16.61
C VAL A 218 18.52 20.35 17.84
N LYS A 219 17.94 20.67 19.01
CA LYS A 219 18.20 19.92 20.25
C LYS A 219 17.86 18.43 20.05
N PRO A 220 18.70 17.48 20.52
CA PRO A 220 18.47 16.04 20.31
C PRO A 220 17.07 15.54 20.73
N GLN A 221 16.58 15.97 21.89
CA GLN A 221 15.23 15.61 22.38
C GLN A 221 14.12 16.08 21.42
N THR A 222 14.27 17.26 20.85
CA THR A 222 13.37 17.82 19.85
C THR A 222 13.43 17.00 18.56
N THR A 223 14.63 16.62 18.11
CA THR A 223 14.83 15.74 16.95
C THR A 223 14.11 14.40 17.11
N TYR A 224 14.28 13.70 18.24
CA TYR A 224 13.58 12.44 18.50
C TYR A 224 12.05 12.61 18.50
N THR A 225 11.55 13.70 19.08
CA THR A 225 10.11 13.99 19.11
C THR A 225 9.55 14.20 17.70
N TYR A 226 10.27 14.97 16.86
CA TYR A 226 9.86 15.19 15.48
C TYR A 226 9.97 13.94 14.62
N ILE A 227 11.01 13.11 14.78
CA ILE A 227 11.13 11.83 14.08
C ILE A 227 9.90 10.96 14.37
N ASN A 228 9.55 10.76 15.64
CA ASN A 228 8.38 9.96 16.01
C ASN A 228 7.08 10.49 15.40
N ARG A 229 6.93 11.83 15.42
CA ARG A 229 5.76 12.48 14.84
C ARG A 229 5.70 12.31 13.33
N LEU A 230 6.81 12.51 12.63
CA LEU A 230 6.91 12.40 11.17
C LEU A 230 6.73 10.95 10.70
N ILE A 231 7.22 9.94 11.45
CA ILE A 231 6.93 8.53 11.18
C ILE A 231 5.42 8.28 11.34
N LYS A 232 4.81 8.74 12.43
CA LYS A 232 3.36 8.57 12.67
C LYS A 232 2.50 9.24 11.60
N GLU A 233 2.93 10.40 11.11
CA GLU A 233 2.27 11.16 10.05
C GLU A 233 2.60 10.62 8.63
N GLY A 234 3.46 9.60 8.50
CA GLY A 234 3.83 8.99 7.22
C GLY A 234 4.85 9.77 6.39
N PHE A 235 5.48 10.80 6.96
CA PHE A 235 6.53 11.58 6.30
C PHE A 235 7.91 10.91 6.35
N LEU A 236 8.09 9.93 7.22
CA LEU A 236 9.29 9.11 7.36
C LEU A 236 8.92 7.63 7.42
N LEU A 237 9.81 6.78 6.91
CA LEU A 237 9.75 5.33 7.02
C LEU A 237 10.83 4.85 7.98
N GLU A 238 10.51 3.87 8.82
CA GLU A 238 11.47 3.16 9.66
C GLU A 238 11.44 1.68 9.27
N ARG A 239 12.52 1.18 8.67
CA ARG A 239 12.67 -0.22 8.24
C ARG A 239 13.99 -0.75 8.78
N ASN A 240 13.96 -1.87 9.51
CA ASN A 240 15.16 -2.49 10.11
C ASN A 240 16.04 -1.52 10.92
N GLY A 241 15.41 -0.57 11.63
CA GLY A 241 16.10 0.45 12.43
C GLY A 241 16.68 1.63 11.63
N ILE A 242 16.55 1.61 10.29
CA ILE A 242 16.97 2.72 9.42
C ILE A 242 15.76 3.60 9.11
N ILE A 243 15.93 4.90 9.34
CA ILE A 243 14.96 5.93 9.02
C ILE A 243 15.32 6.56 7.67
N SER A 244 14.31 6.65 6.80
CA SER A 244 14.42 7.22 5.46
C SER A 244 13.18 8.04 5.11
N VAL A 245 13.29 8.89 4.08
CA VAL A 245 12.17 9.65 3.53
C VAL A 245 11.54 8.84 2.39
N PRO A 246 10.19 8.68 2.33
CA PRO A 246 9.51 8.12 1.18
C PRO A 246 9.93 8.81 -0.13
N GLY A 247 10.08 8.06 -1.22
CA GLY A 247 10.47 8.57 -2.52
C GLY A 247 9.66 9.78 -2.97
N LYS A 248 8.33 9.72 -2.86
CA LYS A 248 7.43 10.84 -3.22
C LYS A 248 7.75 12.12 -2.44
N ILE A 249 8.11 12.00 -1.16
CA ILE A 249 8.48 13.15 -0.33
C ILE A 249 9.89 13.61 -0.69
N TYR A 250 10.84 12.70 -0.91
CA TYR A 250 12.19 13.02 -1.34
C TYR A 250 12.17 13.96 -2.57
N PHE A 251 11.43 13.61 -3.61
CA PHE A 251 11.33 14.46 -4.81
C PHE A 251 10.56 15.76 -4.59
N SER A 252 9.71 15.84 -3.56
CA SER A 252 9.05 17.10 -3.19
C SER A 252 9.97 18.07 -2.45
N LEU A 253 11.04 17.56 -1.83
CA LEU A 253 12.01 18.35 -1.07
C LEU A 253 13.15 18.87 -1.94
N LEU A 254 13.47 18.16 -3.04
CA LEU A 254 14.44 18.59 -4.03
C LEU A 254 13.88 19.75 -4.85
N ASP A 255 13.80 20.94 -4.29
CA ASP A 255 13.71 22.19 -5.05
C ASP A 255 15.11 22.66 -5.44
#